data_AF-A0A9P4N392-F1
#
_entry.id   AF-A0A9P4N392-F1
#
_cell.length_a   1.000
_cell.length_b   1.000
_cell.length_c   1.000
_cell.angle_alpha   90.00
_cell.angle_beta   90.00
_cell.angle_gamma   90.00
#
_symmetry.space_group_name_H-M   'P 1'
#
loop_
_entity.id
_entity.type
_entity.pdbx_description
1 polymer ?
#
loop_
_entity_poly.entity_id
_entity_poly.type
_entity_poly.pdbx_seq_one_letter_code
_entity_poly.pdbx_strand_id
1 'polypeptide(L)'
;TIPVLGPEASAEDFTIGSTIQSKQTSQFLNIVEASTSYKPLVFSGTGDTTAWGLEGDTIITVQGSSYGRQLNFLACKSADANYYDIYLQTGSQTPSGKSCSNYQTLHLPCLC
;
A
#
# COMPACT_ATOMS: atom_id res chain seq x y z
N THR A 1 7.73 -8.51 5.43
CA THR A 1 8.28 -7.18 5.79
C THR A 1 7.19 -6.12 5.69
N ILE A 2 7.17 -5.12 6.57
CA ILE A 2 6.16 -4.04 6.53
C ILE A 2 6.56 -3.03 5.43
N PRO A 3 5.66 -2.67 4.49
CA PRO A 3 5.93 -1.63 3.51
C PRO A 3 5.87 -0.25 4.18
N VAL A 4 6.79 0.62 3.78
CA VAL A 4 6.89 2.00 4.27
C VAL A 4 7.00 2.97 3.11
N LEU A 5 6.45 4.17 3.25
CA LEU A 5 6.84 5.33 2.45
C LEU A 5 8.03 6.00 3.11
N GLY A 6 9.02 6.36 2.30
CA GLY A 6 10.24 7.01 2.75
C GLY A 6 10.79 7.96 1.68
N PRO A 7 12.04 8.44 1.85
CA PRO A 7 12.69 9.32 0.90
C PRO A 7 12.80 8.71 -0.50
N GLU A 8 12.59 9.53 -1.53
CA GLU A 8 12.71 9.14 -2.94
C GLU A 8 14.11 8.62 -3.29
N ALA A 9 15.16 9.18 -2.69
CA ALA A 9 16.55 8.74 -2.92
C ALA A 9 16.81 7.27 -2.53
N SER A 10 15.92 6.67 -1.72
CA SER A 10 15.93 5.27 -1.32
C SER A 10 14.72 4.50 -1.85
N ALA A 11 14.05 5.04 -2.87
CA ALA A 11 12.86 4.41 -3.44
C ALA A 11 13.17 3.04 -4.04
N GLU A 12 12.14 2.21 -4.06
CA GLU A 12 12.14 0.91 -4.72
C GLU A 12 11.40 1.00 -6.05
N ASP A 13 11.84 0.19 -7.01
CA ASP A 13 11.14 0.01 -8.27
C ASP A 13 10.20 -1.20 -8.19
N PHE A 14 8.99 -1.03 -8.71
CA PHE A 14 7.98 -2.09 -8.72
C PHE A 14 7.56 -2.45 -10.14
N THR A 15 7.27 -3.73 -10.34
CA THR A 15 6.47 -4.21 -11.47
C THR A 15 5.01 -4.23 -11.01
N ILE A 16 4.14 -3.51 -11.72
CA ILE A 16 2.72 -3.37 -11.35
C ILE A 16 1.84 -4.02 -12.42
N GLY A 17 0.93 -4.88 -11.98
CA GLY A 17 -0.12 -5.52 -12.75
C GLY A 17 -1.26 -5.90 -11.82
N SER A 18 -1.77 -7.14 -11.92
CA SER A 18 -2.68 -7.69 -10.89
C SER A 18 -1.99 -7.92 -9.54
N THR A 19 -0.67 -8.00 -9.54
CA THR A 19 0.18 -7.99 -8.35
C THR A 19 1.13 -6.78 -8.39
N ILE A 20 1.72 -6.44 -7.24
CA ILE A 20 2.80 -5.44 -7.16
C ILE A 20 4.03 -6.16 -6.63
N GLN A 21 5.09 -6.26 -7.44
CA GLN A 21 6.31 -6.98 -7.10
C GLN A 21 7.52 -6.04 -7.08
N SER A 22 8.31 -6.07 -6.01
CA SER A 22 9.58 -5.34 -5.90
C SER A 22 10.59 -5.90 -6.90
N LYS A 23 11.27 -5.02 -7.65
CA LYS A 23 12.32 -5.42 -8.58
C LYS A 23 13.63 -5.78 -7.88
N GLN A 24 13.92 -5.22 -6.71
CA GLN A 24 15.15 -5.57 -5.96
C GLN A 24 15.01 -6.87 -5.17
N THR A 25 13.86 -7.10 -4.52
CA THR A 25 13.68 -8.24 -3.59
C THR A 25 12.82 -9.36 -4.15
N SER A 26 12.15 -9.15 -5.29
CA SER A 26 11.15 -10.07 -5.86
C SER A 26 9.94 -10.36 -4.95
N GLN A 27 9.81 -9.68 -3.82
CA GLN A 27 8.68 -9.82 -2.91
C GLN A 27 7.43 -9.11 -3.47
N PHE A 28 6.27 -9.64 -3.12
CA PHE A 28 4.97 -9.12 -3.50
C PHE A 28 4.32 -8.35 -2.36
N LEU A 29 3.74 -7.20 -2.69
CA LEU A 29 2.90 -6.45 -1.76
C LEU A 29 1.55 -7.14 -1.64
N ASN A 30 1.21 -7.59 -0.44
CA ASN A 30 -0.04 -8.29 -0.15
C ASN A 30 -0.89 -7.55 0.87
N ILE A 31 -2.20 -7.78 0.80
CA ILE A 31 -3.20 -7.25 1.74
C ILE A 31 -3.51 -8.35 2.74
N VAL A 32 -3.28 -8.08 4.02
CA VAL A 32 -3.59 -9.01 5.11
C VAL A 32 -5.04 -8.80 5.54
N GLU A 33 -5.79 -9.89 5.68
CA GLU A 33 -7.14 -9.84 6.22
C GLU A 33 -7.14 -9.31 7.66
N ALA A 34 -8.04 -8.38 7.93
CA ALA A 34 -8.23 -7.80 9.25
C ALA A 34 -9.69 -7.38 9.42
N SER A 35 -10.21 -7.41 10.66
CA SER A 35 -11.55 -6.92 10.97
C SER A 35 -11.65 -5.39 10.96
N THR A 36 -10.51 -4.70 11.11
CA THR A 36 -10.41 -3.24 11.07
C THR A 36 -10.56 -2.70 9.65
N SER A 37 -10.98 -1.45 9.53
CA SER A 37 -11.11 -0.78 8.23
C SER A 37 -9.78 -0.28 7.66
N TYR A 38 -8.67 -0.43 8.40
CA TYR A 38 -7.31 -0.33 7.88
C TYR A 38 -6.76 -1.76 7.73
N LYS A 39 -6.39 -2.17 6.52
CA LYS A 39 -5.85 -3.51 6.25
C LYS A 39 -4.32 -3.43 6.24
N PRO A 40 -3.62 -4.22 7.07
CA PRO A 40 -2.17 -4.29 7.02
C PRO A 40 -1.68 -4.71 5.63
N LEU A 41 -0.59 -4.11 5.20
CA LEU A 41 0.11 -4.51 4.00
C LEU A 41 1.41 -5.22 4.38
N VAL A 42 1.83 -6.19 3.57
CA VAL A 42 3.06 -6.94 3.84
C VAL A 42 3.76 -7.30 2.53
N PHE A 43 5.08 -7.18 2.51
CA PHE A 43 5.92 -7.84 1.52
C PHE A 43 6.20 -9.29 1.92
N SER A 44 5.87 -10.24 1.04
CA SER A 44 6.17 -11.66 1.19
C SER A 44 6.63 -12.27 -0.14
N GLY A 45 7.19 -13.48 -0.10
CA GLY A 45 7.73 -14.15 -1.31
C GLY A 45 6.68 -14.63 -2.31
N THR A 46 5.40 -14.61 -1.96
CA THR A 46 4.29 -15.09 -2.78
C THR A 46 3.29 -13.96 -3.01
N GLY A 47 2.76 -13.83 -4.22
CA GLY A 47 1.65 -12.91 -4.52
C GLY A 47 0.32 -13.49 -4.08
N ASP A 48 0.02 -13.37 -2.78
CA ASP A 48 -1.20 -13.91 -2.15
C ASP A 48 -2.46 -13.12 -2.56
N THR A 49 -2.31 -11.87 -3.02
CA THR A 49 -3.41 -11.06 -3.55
C THR A 49 -3.20 -10.68 -5.00
N THR A 50 -4.29 -10.72 -5.77
CA THR A 50 -4.39 -10.20 -7.14
C THR A 50 -5.30 -8.97 -7.24
N ALA A 51 -5.57 -8.34 -6.10
CA ALA A 51 -6.52 -7.23 -6.00
C ALA A 51 -6.00 -5.93 -6.61
N TRP A 52 -4.70 -5.82 -6.88
CA TRP A 52 -4.09 -4.57 -7.31
C TRP A 52 -4.43 -4.21 -8.76
N GLY A 53 -4.39 -2.91 -9.04
CA GLY A 53 -4.51 -2.36 -10.38
C GLY A 53 -4.16 -0.88 -10.40
N LEU A 54 -4.34 -0.28 -11.56
CA LEU A 54 -4.14 1.14 -11.79
C LEU A 54 -5.42 1.79 -12.28
N GLU A 55 -5.70 2.99 -11.79
CA GLU A 55 -6.64 3.92 -12.40
C GLU A 55 -5.87 5.19 -12.76
N GLY A 56 -5.56 5.34 -14.06
CA GLY A 56 -4.55 6.29 -14.49
C GLY A 56 -3.19 5.93 -13.90
N ASP A 57 -2.60 6.84 -13.12
CA ASP A 57 -1.35 6.63 -12.38
C ASP A 57 -1.56 6.20 -10.92
N THR A 58 -2.82 6.10 -10.46
CA THR A 58 -3.14 5.84 -9.06
C THR A 58 -3.21 4.33 -8.80
N ILE A 59 -2.51 3.87 -7.77
CA ILE A 59 -2.60 2.49 -7.28
C ILE A 59 -3.95 2.29 -6.59
N ILE A 60 -4.69 1.28 -7.01
CA ILE A 60 -6.00 0.94 -6.45
C ILE A 60 -6.12 -0.56 -6.16
N THR A 61 -7.11 -0.94 -5.36
CA THR A 61 -7.73 -2.27 -5.51
C THR A 61 -8.80 -2.22 -6.60
N VAL A 62 -8.87 -3.25 -7.43
CA VAL A 62 -9.84 -3.32 -8.55
C VAL A 62 -11.25 -3.63 -8.06
N GLN A 63 -12.27 -3.17 -8.79
CA GLN A 63 -13.69 -3.33 -8.43
C GLN A 63 -14.10 -4.79 -8.17
N GLY A 64 -13.51 -5.75 -8.90
CA GLY A 64 -13.79 -7.18 -8.74
C GLY A 64 -13.09 -7.85 -7.55
N SER A 65 -12.27 -7.13 -6.78
CA SER A 65 -11.61 -7.68 -5.59
C SER A 65 -12.58 -7.80 -4.41
N SER A 66 -12.23 -8.64 -3.42
CA SER A 66 -12.99 -8.76 -2.16
C SER A 66 -13.01 -7.46 -1.34
N TYR A 67 -12.15 -6.49 -1.67
CA TYR A 67 -12.10 -5.17 -1.05
C TYR A 67 -12.89 -4.11 -1.83
N GLY A 68 -13.44 -4.46 -2.99
CA GLY A 68 -14.03 -3.51 -3.93
C GLY A 68 -13.00 -2.53 -4.50
N ARG A 69 -13.48 -1.45 -5.12
CA ARG A 69 -12.61 -0.37 -5.62
C ARG A 69 -12.19 0.54 -4.46
N GLN A 70 -10.92 0.48 -4.07
CA GLN A 70 -10.33 1.36 -3.06
C GLN A 70 -9.12 2.09 -3.67
N LEU A 71 -9.07 3.40 -3.48
CA LEU A 71 -7.93 4.26 -3.83
C LEU A 71 -7.25 4.89 -2.61
N ASN A 72 -7.84 4.68 -1.44
CA ASN A 72 -7.43 5.35 -0.22
C ASN A 72 -6.48 4.45 0.58
N PHE A 73 -5.45 5.07 1.10
CA PHE A 73 -4.48 4.52 2.01
C PHE A 73 -4.42 5.36 3.27
N LEU A 74 -4.10 4.68 4.37
CA LEU A 74 -3.81 5.31 5.65
C LEU A 74 -2.29 5.34 5.82
N ALA A 75 -1.73 6.53 5.97
CA ALA A 75 -0.30 6.72 6.23
C ALA A 75 -0.08 7.10 7.69
N CYS A 76 0.60 6.24 8.45
CA CYS A 76 0.87 6.45 9.87
C CYS A 76 2.36 6.70 10.09
N LYS A 77 2.71 7.67 10.93
CA LYS A 77 4.12 7.91 11.29
C LYS A 77 4.75 6.61 11.83
N SER A 78 5.86 6.20 11.22
CA SER A 78 6.60 5.01 11.63
C SER A 78 7.48 5.30 12.86
N ALA A 79 8.17 4.27 13.36
CA ALA A 79 9.16 4.43 14.43
C ALA A 79 10.36 5.27 13.97
N ASP A 80 10.77 5.09 12.71
CA ASP A 80 11.85 5.86 12.11
C ASP A 80 11.35 7.23 11.63
N ALA A 81 12.10 8.27 11.98
CA ALA A 81 11.82 9.61 11.52
C ALA A 81 11.87 9.66 9.98
N ASN A 82 10.87 10.31 9.38
CA ASN A 82 10.67 10.45 7.93
C ASN A 82 10.07 9.23 7.20
N TYR A 83 9.70 8.17 7.92
CA TYR A 83 8.99 7.03 7.33
C TYR A 83 7.54 6.97 7.79
N TYR A 84 6.70 6.41 6.93
CA TYR A 84 5.28 6.17 7.20
C TYR A 84 4.90 4.73 6.90
N ASP A 85 4.29 4.06 7.86
CA ASP A 85 3.67 2.75 7.65
C ASP A 85 2.38 2.94 6.86
N ILE A 86 2.14 2.05 5.88
CA ILE A 86 0.99 2.15 4.98
C ILE A 86 0.02 0.99 5.19
N TYR A 87 -1.26 1.35 5.20
CA TYR A 87 -2.38 0.42 5.27
C TYR A 87 -3.36 0.72 4.14
N LEU A 88 -4.00 -0.31 3.58
CA LEU A 88 -5.14 -0.10 2.69
C LEU A 88 -6.34 0.40 3.51
N GLN A 89 -6.96 1.48 3.09
CA GLN A 89 -8.07 2.10 3.82
C GLN A 89 -9.42 1.75 3.18
N THR A 90 -10.24 1.02 3.94
CA THR A 90 -11.61 0.60 3.58
C THR A 90 -12.69 1.31 4.42
N GLY A 91 -12.29 2.21 5.32
CA GLY A 91 -13.13 2.98 6.22
C GLY A 91 -12.30 3.93 7.09
N SER A 92 -12.81 4.44 8.20
CA SER A 92 -12.17 5.54 8.96
C SER A 92 -11.38 5.13 10.22
N GLN A 93 -11.30 3.85 10.56
CA GLN A 93 -10.50 3.41 11.72
C GLN A 93 -9.01 3.66 11.50
N THR A 94 -8.30 3.96 12.58
CA THR A 94 -6.84 4.12 12.60
C THR A 94 -6.24 3.28 13.74
N PRO A 95 -4.98 2.81 13.62
CA PRO A 95 -4.28 2.15 14.72
C PRO A 95 -4.20 3.05 15.97
N SER A 96 -4.51 2.49 17.14
CA SER A 96 -4.44 3.22 18.41
C SER A 96 -3.00 3.66 18.71
N GLY A 97 -2.84 4.87 19.24
CA GLY A 97 -1.52 5.42 19.60
C GLY A 97 -0.64 5.85 18.43
N LYS A 98 -1.11 5.76 17.18
CA LYS A 98 -0.39 6.27 16.01
C LYS A 98 -0.99 7.60 15.52
N SER A 99 -0.11 8.49 15.07
CA SER A 99 -0.52 9.68 14.31
C SER A 99 -0.57 9.33 12.82
N CYS A 100 -1.74 9.45 12.21
CA CYS A 100 -1.96 9.02 10.83
C CYS A 100 -2.70 10.07 10.00
N SER A 101 -2.46 10.07 8.69
CA SER A 101 -3.19 10.82 7.69
C SER A 101 -4.11 9.88 6.89
N ASN A 102 -5.41 10.19 6.86
CA ASN A 102 -6.43 9.44 6.13
C ASN A 102 -6.48 9.86 4.65
N TYR A 103 -7.09 9.01 3.81
CA TYR A 103 -7.44 9.31 2.41
C TYR A 103 -6.24 9.71 1.55
N GLN A 104 -5.09 9.09 1.80
CA GLN A 104 -3.91 9.28 0.97
C GLN A 104 -4.04 8.41 -0.29
N THR A 105 -3.55 8.92 -1.41
CA THR A 105 -3.45 8.16 -2.66
C THR A 105 -1.99 7.87 -2.95
N LEU A 106 -1.72 6.72 -3.57
CA LEU A 106 -0.38 6.37 -4.04
C LEU A 106 -0.36 6.47 -5.55
N HIS A 107 0.54 7.30 -6.07
CA HIS A 107 0.68 7.53 -7.51
C HIS A 107 2.01 6.99 -8.00
N LEU A 108 2.00 6.49 -9.23
CA LEU A 108 3.21 6.34 -10.00
C LEU A 108 3.84 7.72 -10.17
N PRO A 109 5.18 7.86 -10.08
CA PRO A 109 5.82 9.12 -10.41
C PRO A 109 5.42 9.51 -11.83
N CYS A 110 4.95 10.74 -12.03
CA CYS A 110 4.73 11.23 -13.39
C CYS A 110 6.02 11.06 -14.18
N LEU A 111 5.94 10.40 -15.33
CA LEU A 111 7.02 10.41 -16.31
C LEU A 111 7.17 11.87 -16.75
N CYS A 112 8.19 12.55 -16.21
CA CYS A 112 8.61 13.88 -16.66
C CYS A 112 9.03 13.86 -18.13
#